data_AF-A0A522A412-F1
#
_entry.id   AF-A0A522A412-F1
#
_cell.length_a   1.000
_cell.length_b   1.000
_cell.length_c   1.000
_cell.angle_alpha   90.00
_cell.angle_beta   90.00
_cell.angle_gamma   90.00
#
_symmetry.space_group_name_H-M   'P 1'
#
loop_
_entity.id
_entity.type
_entity.pdbx_description
1 polymer ?
#
loop_
_entity_poly.entity_id
_entity_poly.type
_entity_poly.pdbx_seq_one_letter_code
_entity_poly.pdbx_strand_id
1 'polypeptide(L)' 'MRTNIEIDDELMERVMQVTGLKTKRAVVEEGLRTLIRLNDQKAILKLAGKVRWTGDLNESRQGRNVK' A
#
# COMPACT_ATOMS: atom_id res chain seq x y z
N MET A 1 -9.32 -15.91 15.93
CA MET A 1 -10.60 -16.35 15.35
C MET A 1 -10.30 -17.33 14.22
N ARG A 2 -11.01 -18.45 14.13
CA ARG A 2 -10.88 -19.39 13.01
C ARG A 2 -12.02 -19.12 12.03
N THR A 3 -11.70 -18.87 10.78
CA THR A 3 -12.66 -18.53 9.73
C THR A 3 -12.27 -19.29 8.48
N ASN A 4 -13.26 -19.86 7.79
CA ASN A 4 -13.09 -20.50 6.50
C ASN A 4 -13.48 -19.48 5.42
N ILE A 5 -12.55 -19.19 4.51
CA ILE A 5 -12.74 -18.26 3.40
C ILE A 5 -12.13 -18.87 2.15
N GLU A 6 -12.79 -18.70 1.02
CA GLU A 6 -12.27 -19.09 -0.29
C GLU A 6 -11.36 -17.98 -0.81
N ILE A 7 -10.15 -18.35 -1.21
CA ILE A 7 -9.15 -17.45 -1.79
C ILE A 7 -8.57 -18.16 -3.01
N ASP A 8 -8.40 -17.42 -4.10
CA ASP A 8 -7.72 -17.89 -5.30
C ASP A 8 -6.29 -18.37 -4.97
N ASP A 9 -5.95 -19.59 -5.41
CA ASP A 9 -4.67 -20.22 -5.05
C ASP A 9 -3.48 -19.56 -5.79
N GLU A 10 -3.65 -19.13 -7.04
CA GLU A 10 -2.60 -18.43 -7.79
C GLU A 10 -2.23 -17.10 -7.11
N LEU A 11 -3.24 -16.37 -6.63
CA LEU A 11 -3.05 -15.16 -5.84
C LEU A 11 -2.27 -15.45 -4.55
N MET A 12 -2.66 -16.48 -3.80
CA MET A 12 -2.00 -16.82 -2.53
C MET A 12 -0.53 -17.24 -2.77
N GLU A 13 -0.28 -18.07 -3.79
CA GLU A 13 1.08 -18.47 -4.17
C GLU A 13 1.94 -17.27 -4.55
N ARG A 14 1.42 -16.39 -5.41
CA ARG A 14 2.15 -15.20 -5.83
C ARG A 14 2.47 -14.28 -4.65
N VAL A 15 1.54 -14.08 -3.73
CA VAL A 15 1.79 -13.27 -2.54
C VAL A 15 2.83 -13.93 -1.64
N MET A 16 2.77 -15.25 -1.43
CA MET A 16 3.77 -15.99 -0.65
C MET A 16 5.17 -15.89 -1.28
N GLN A 17 5.28 -15.99 -2.60
CA GLN A 17 6.55 -15.85 -3.33
C GLN A 17 7.13 -14.43 -3.19
N VAL A 18 6.31 -13.39 -3.38
CA VAL A 18 6.76 -11.99 -3.33
C VAL A 18 7.10 -11.57 -1.90
N THR A 19 6.37 -12.05 -0.90
CA THR A 19 6.55 -11.65 0.50
C THR A 19 7.52 -12.54 1.28
N GLY A 20 7.80 -13.76 0.80
CA GLY A 20 8.60 -14.77 1.50
C GLY A 20 7.90 -15.37 2.74
N LEU A 21 6.60 -15.11 2.93
CA LEU A 21 5.85 -15.59 4.09
C LEU A 21 5.56 -17.08 3.99
N LYS A 22 5.82 -17.80 5.09
CA LYS A 22 5.76 -19.28 5.13
C LYS A 22 4.36 -19.88 5.26
N THR A 23 3.35 -19.08 5.65
CA THR A 23 2.01 -19.60 5.94
C THR A 23 0.92 -18.73 5.34
N LYS A 24 -0.17 -19.36 4.85
CA LYS A 24 -1.37 -18.65 4.37
C LYS A 24 -1.93 -17.70 5.45
N ARG A 25 -1.88 -18.09 6.74
CA ARG A 25 -2.29 -17.23 7.87
C ARG A 25 -1.47 -15.95 7.96
N ALA A 26 -0.14 -16.04 7.87
CA ALA A 26 0.74 -14.89 7.94
C ALA A 26 0.49 -13.93 6.76
N VAL A 27 0.27 -14.47 5.56
CA VAL A 27 -0.10 -13.67 4.38
C VAL A 27 -1.39 -12.90 4.61
N VAL A 28 -2.44 -13.58 5.07
CA VAL A 28 -3.73 -12.94 5.33
C VAL A 28 -3.60 -11.85 6.40
N GLU A 29 -2.87 -12.13 7.48
CA GLU A 29 -2.66 -11.16 8.57
C GLU A 29 -1.89 -9.91 8.10
N GLU A 30 -0.81 -10.09 7.34
CA GLU A 30 -0.05 -8.97 6.76
C GLU A 30 -0.84 -8.21 5.70
N GLY A 31 -1.68 -8.90 4.92
CA GLY A 31 -2.62 -8.27 3.99
C GLY A 31 -3.60 -7.35 4.70
N LEU A 32 -4.24 -7.82 5.77
CA LEU A 32 -5.18 -7.03 6.57
C LEU A 32 -4.50 -5.81 7.23
N ARG A 33 -3.30 -6.00 7.81
CA ARG A 33 -2.51 -4.87 8.36
C ARG A 33 -2.15 -3.85 7.29
N THR A 34 -1.79 -4.32 6.10
CA THR A 34 -1.45 -3.45 4.97
C THR A 34 -2.66 -2.64 4.51
N LEU A 35 -3.86 -3.24 4.45
CA LEU A 35 -5.09 -2.52 4.10
C LEU A 35 -5.38 -1.38 5.09
N ILE A 36 -5.24 -1.63 6.39
CA ILE A 36 -5.39 -0.60 7.43
C ILE A 36 -4.36 0.52 7.21
N ARG A 37 -3.08 0.17 7.08
CA ARG A 37 -2.00 1.14 6.87
C ARG A 37 -2.24 2.01 5.63
N LEU A 38 -2.68 1.41 4.51
CA LEU A 38 -2.99 2.15 3.28
C LEU A 38 -4.18 3.09 3.47
N ASN A 39 -5.18 2.68 4.25
CA ASN A 39 -6.32 3.54 4.55
C ASN A 39 -5.92 4.70 5.47
N ASP A 40 -5.09 4.45 6.47
CA ASP A 40 -4.60 5.48 7.39
C ASP A 40 -3.73 6.52 6.66
N GLN A 41 -2.93 6.09 5.68
CA GLN A 41 -2.16 7.01 4.83
C GLN A 41 -3.06 7.99 4.07
N LYS A 42 -4.29 7.60 3.70
CA LYS A 42 -5.26 8.52 3.07
C LYS A 42 -5.68 9.67 3.99
N ALA A 43 -5.44 9.58 5.30
CA ALA A 43 -5.70 10.69 6.22
C ALA A 43 -4.93 11.97 5.84
N ILE A 44 -3.79 11.84 5.14
CA ILE A 44 -3.05 13.00 4.62
C ILE A 44 -3.88 13.86 3.67
N LEU A 45 -4.84 13.26 2.95
CA LEU A 45 -5.75 13.97 2.05
C LEU A 45 -6.62 14.98 2.81
N LYS A 46 -6.85 14.78 4.12
CA LYS A 46 -7.58 15.73 4.96
C LYS A 46 -6.86 17.07 5.14
N LEU A 47 -5.55 17.13 4.83
CA LEU A 47 -4.73 18.33 4.89
C LEU A 47 -4.80 19.15 3.59
N ALA A 48 -5.38 18.61 2.51
CA ALA A 48 -5.52 19.32 1.24
C ALA A 48 -6.27 20.65 1.45
N GLY A 49 -5.65 21.75 1.02
CA GLY A 49 -6.18 23.11 1.19
C GLY A 49 -6.10 23.68 2.62
N LYS A 50 -5.68 22.90 3.61
CA LYS A 50 -5.53 23.35 5.02
C LYS A 50 -4.11 23.69 5.39
N VAL A 51 -3.13 23.13 4.69
CA VAL A 51 -1.71 23.40 4.92
C VAL A 51 -1.14 24.22 3.77
N ARG A 52 -0.29 25.19 4.09
CA ARG A 52 0.46 25.95 3.09
C ARG A 52 1.64 25.12 2.64
N TRP A 53 1.67 24.77 1.37
CA TRP A 53 2.84 24.13 0.75
C TRP A 53 3.93 25.18 0.51
N THR A 54 5.17 24.87 0.90
CA THR A 54 6.35 25.72 0.70
C THR A 54 7.38 24.93 -0.10
N GLY A 55 7.47 25.20 -1.40
CA GLY A 55 8.45 24.61 -2.33
C GLY A 55 8.36 25.24 -3.71
N ASP A 56 9.28 24.89 -4.61
CA ASP A 56 9.23 25.27 -6.03
C ASP A 56 8.76 24.08 -6.87
N LEU A 57 7.62 24.28 -7.55
CA LEU A 57 6.99 23.24 -8.36
C LEU A 57 7.76 22.98 -9.66
N ASN A 58 8.44 24.00 -10.19
CA ASN A 58 9.26 23.90 -11.39
C ASN A 58 10.52 23.10 -11.07
N GLU A 59 11.17 23.37 -9.94
CA GLU A 59 12.32 22.59 -9.46
C GLU A 59 11.95 21.11 -9.28
N SER A 60 10.82 20.82 -8.61
CA SER A 60 10.31 19.46 -8.39
C SER A 60 10.03 18.65 -9.67
N ARG A 61 9.95 19.33 -10.82
CA ARG A 61 9.62 18.73 -12.12
C ARG A 61 10.82 18.65 -13.07
N GLN A 62 11.96 19.22 -12.71
CA GLN A 62 13.17 19.10 -13.54
C GLN A 62 13.56 17.62 -13.68
N GLY A 63 13.78 17.17 -14.91
CA GLY A 63 14.09 15.77 -15.22
C GLY A 63 12.90 14.87 -15.61
N ARG A 64 11.64 15.35 -15.51
CA ARG A 64 10.48 14.60 -16.02
C ARG A 64 10.28 14.70 -17.55
N ASN A 65 10.92 15.67 -18.19
CA ASN A 65 10.85 15.90 -19.64
C ASN A 65 12.10 15.42 -20.40
N VAL A 66 12.86 14.48 -19.85
CA VAL A 66 13.96 13.87 -20.60
C VAL A 66 13.36 12.84 -21.55
N LYS A 67 13.19 13.27 -22.80
CA LYS A 67 12.94 12.39 -23.94
C LYS A 67 14.27 11.95 -24.54
#